data_AF-A0A932ZFR5-F1
#
_entry.id   AF-A0A932ZFR5-F1
#
_cell.length_a   1.000
_cell.length_b   1.000
_cell.length_c   1.000
_cell.angle_alpha   90.00
_cell.angle_beta   90.00
_cell.angle_gamma   90.00
#
_symmetry.space_group_name_H-M   'P 1'
#
loop_
_entity.id
_entity.type
_entity.pdbx_description
1 polymer ?
#
loop_
_entity_poly.entity_id
_entity_poly.type
_entity_poly.pdbx_seq_one_letter_code
_entity_poly.pdbx_strand_id
1 'polypeptide(L)' 'MKSILDRSFRYTSSAQTDLRKTFARIRREQRLHERDEVQAVAEAKLKVAPIRRGRSAPGMLKQISPGKP' A
#
# COMPACT_ATOMS: atom_id res chain seq x y z
N MET A 1 15.54 13.86 -9.27
CA MET A 1 16.55 14.84 -8.84
C MET A 1 17.86 14.12 -8.61
N LYS A 2 18.99 14.71 -8.99
CA LYS A 2 20.31 14.13 -8.69
C LYS A 2 20.65 14.34 -7.20
N SER A 3 21.45 13.44 -6.63
CA SER A 3 21.95 13.58 -5.25
C SER A 3 22.86 14.80 -5.14
N ILE A 4 22.84 15.48 -3.98
CA ILE A 4 23.72 16.64 -3.72
C ILE A 4 25.21 16.27 -3.66
N LEU A 5 25.51 14.99 -3.45
CA LEU A 5 26.88 14.48 -3.39
C LEU A 5 27.41 14.06 -4.77
N ASP A 6 26.58 14.12 -5.81
CA ASP A 6 26.99 13.81 -7.18
C ASP A 6 27.85 14.95 -7.73
N ARG A 7 29.01 14.63 -8.30
CA ARG A 7 29.89 15.63 -8.95
C ARG A 7 29.25 16.30 -10.16
N SER A 8 28.25 15.68 -10.76
CA SER A 8 27.42 16.27 -11.83
C SER A 8 26.28 17.15 -11.31
N PHE A 9 26.14 17.31 -9.99
CA PHE A 9 25.13 18.16 -9.38
C PHE A 9 25.43 19.63 -9.70
N ARG A 10 24.44 20.31 -10.27
CA ARG A 10 24.46 21.75 -10.53
C ARG A 10 23.32 22.38 -9.74
N TYR A 11 23.64 23.40 -8.96
CA TYR A 11 22.63 24.16 -8.24
C TYR A 11 21.79 24.96 -9.24
N THR A 12 20.48 24.75 -9.23
CA THR A 12 19.53 25.55 -10.02
C THR A 12 18.97 26.63 -9.12
N SER A 13 19.17 27.90 -9.48
CA SER A 13 18.66 29.03 -8.72
C SER A 13 17.13 28.99 -8.64
N SER A 14 16.59 29.09 -7.43
CA SER A 14 15.16 29.19 -7.18
C SER A 14 14.64 30.63 -7.14
N ALA A 15 15.50 31.65 -7.32
CA ALA A 15 15.16 33.06 -7.08
C ALA A 15 14.02 33.62 -7.95
N GLN A 16 13.85 33.11 -9.17
CA GLN A 16 12.74 33.50 -10.06
C GLN A 16 11.50 32.61 -9.91
N THR A 17 11.53 31.64 -8.99
CA THR A 17 10.41 30.72 -8.79
C THR A 17 9.33 31.43 -7.99
N ASP A 18 8.16 31.64 -8.59
CA ASP A 18 6.98 32.09 -7.86
C ASP A 18 6.51 30.99 -6.91
N LEU A 19 6.83 31.15 -5.63
CA LEU A 19 6.50 30.19 -4.58
C LEU A 19 4.98 29.97 -4.49
N ARG A 20 4.17 31.01 -4.67
CA ARG A 20 2.71 30.90 -4.55
C ARG A 20 2.15 29.99 -5.63
N LYS A 21 2.59 30.18 -6.88
CA LYS A 21 2.20 29.32 -8.02
C LYS A 21 2.73 27.90 -7.85
N THR A 22 3.95 27.75 -7.35
CA THR A 22 4.57 26.44 -7.13
C THR A 22 3.81 25.63 -6.10
N PHE A 23 3.51 26.20 -4.94
CA PHE A 23 2.71 25.53 -3.92
C PHE A 23 1.28 25.27 -4.38
N ALA A 24 0.66 26.20 -5.14
CA ALA A 24 -0.66 25.98 -5.71
C ALA A 24 -0.69 24.78 -6.67
N ARG A 25 0.34 24.66 -7.54
CA ARG A 25 0.52 23.51 -8.44
C ARG A 25 0.73 22.21 -7.66
N ILE A 26 1.66 22.18 -6.71
CA ILE A 26 1.96 20.98 -5.90
C ILE A 26 0.72 20.50 -5.16
N ARG A 27 -0.04 21.40 -4.52
CA ARG A 27 -1.29 21.02 -3.83
C ARG A 27 -2.33 20.43 -4.80
N ARG A 28 -2.39 20.90 -6.05
CA ARG A 28 -3.29 20.33 -7.06
C ARG A 28 -2.85 18.93 -7.45
N GLU A 29 -1.55 18.72 -7.68
CA GLU A 29 -0.97 17.42 -8.00
C GLU A 29 -1.18 16.41 -6.86
N GLN A 30 -0.92 16.81 -5.62
CA GLN A 30 -1.16 15.96 -4.43
C GLN A 30 -2.63 15.52 -4.33
N ARG A 31 -3.58 16.44 -4.50
CA ARG A 31 -5.01 16.07 -4.49
C ARG A 31 -5.42 15.10 -5.60
N LEU A 32 -4.73 15.11 -6.74
CA LEU A 32 -4.99 14.15 -7.81
C LEU A 32 -4.43 12.79 -7.43
N HIS A 33 -3.19 12.72 -6.97
CA HIS A 33 -2.58 11.48 -6.47
C HIS A 33 -3.38 10.84 -5.34
N GLU A 34 -3.83 11.62 -4.35
CA GLU A 34 -4.67 11.11 -3.25
C GLU A 34 -5.99 10.50 -3.78
N ARG A 35 -6.60 11.09 -4.80
CA ARG A 35 -7.82 10.54 -5.41
C ARG A 35 -7.55 9.23 -6.14
N ASP A 36 -6.46 9.17 -6.90
CA ASP A 36 -6.07 7.98 -7.64
C ASP A 36 -5.71 6.83 -6.68
N GLU A 37 -5.02 7.13 -5.57
CA GLU A 37 -4.73 6.17 -4.50
C GLU A 37 -6.01 5.65 -3.83
N VAL A 38 -6.95 6.54 -3.49
CA VAL A 38 -8.24 6.13 -2.91
C VAL A 38 -9.02 5.24 -3.87
N GLN A 39 -9.04 5.57 -5.18
CA GLN A 39 -9.67 4.73 -6.20
C GLN A 39 -8.98 3.37 -6.32
N ALA A 40 -7.65 3.33 -6.37
CA ALA A 40 -6.89 2.09 -6.44
C ALA A 40 -7.14 1.18 -5.23
N VAL A 41 -7.21 1.74 -4.02
CA VAL A 41 -7.54 0.99 -2.80
C VAL A 41 -8.98 0.48 -2.83
N ALA A 42 -9.94 1.28 -3.29
CA ALA A 42 -11.33 0.86 -3.45
C ALA A 42 -11.46 -0.29 -4.45
N GLU A 43 -10.80 -0.20 -5.60
CA GLU A 43 -10.76 -1.28 -6.59
C GLU A 43 -10.10 -2.55 -6.06
N ALA A 44 -8.99 -2.44 -5.33
CA ALA A 44 -8.31 -3.58 -4.75
C ALA A 44 -9.21 -4.32 -3.75
N LYS A 45 -9.96 -3.59 -2.92
CA LYS A 45 -10.94 -4.19 -1.99
C LYS A 45 -12.05 -4.96 -2.71
N LEU A 46 -12.51 -4.46 -3.86
CA LEU A 46 -13.53 -5.13 -4.67
C LEU A 46 -13.00 -6.39 -5.35
N LYS A 47 -11.73 -6.38 -5.78
CA LYS A 47 -11.11 -7.47 -6.55
C LYS A 47 -10.61 -8.64 -5.68
N VAL A 48 -10.52 -8.49 -4.36
CA VAL A 48 -10.06 -9.56 -3.45
C VAL A 48 -11.24 -10.32 -2.84
N ALA A 49 -11.38 -11.59 -3.20
CA ALA A 49 -12.34 -12.49 -2.56
C ALA A 49 -11.77 -13.04 -1.23
N PRO A 50 -12.58 -13.11 -0.15
CA PRO A 50 -12.12 -13.64 1.13
C PRO A 50 -11.82 -15.15 1.01
N ILE A 51 -10.58 -15.54 1.33
CA ILE A 51 -10.19 -16.95 1.41
C ILE A 51 -10.85 -17.56 2.64
N ARG A 52 -11.90 -18.35 2.42
CA ARG A 52 -12.49 -19.17 3.48
C ARG A 52 -11.55 -20.34 3.75
N ARG A 53 -10.81 -20.29 4.86
CA ARG A 53 -10.09 -21.47 5.37
C ARG A 53 -11.14 -22.50 5.73
N GLY A 54 -11.22 -23.57 4.93
CA GLY A 54 -12.09 -24.71 5.21
C GLY A 54 -11.80 -25.23 6.61
N ARG A 55 -12.86 -25.40 7.40
CA ARG A 55 -12.81 -26.03 8.72
C ARG A 55 -12.17 -27.41 8.52
N SER A 56 -10.94 -27.60 8.98
CA SER A 56 -10.31 -28.93 9.00
C SER A 56 -11.27 -29.85 9.73
N ALA A 57 -11.77 -30.88 9.04
CA ALA A 57 -12.69 -31.85 9.61
C ALA A 57 -12.13 -32.33 10.96
N PRO A 58 -12.95 -32.39 12.04
CA PRO A 58 -12.49 -32.97 13.29
C PRO A 58 -12.18 -34.44 13.02
N GLY A 59 -10.89 -34.73 12.89
CA GLY A 59 -10.37 -36.08 12.75
C GLY A 59 -10.89 -36.93 13.90
N MET A 60 -11.51 -38.05 13.55
CA MET A 60 -12.02 -39.05 14.46
C MET A 60 -10.95 -39.42 15.51
N LEU A 61 -11.13 -39.01 16.76
CA LEU A 61 -10.47 -39.68 17.88
C LEU A 61 -11.09 -41.08 18.00
N LYS A 62 -10.34 -42.09 17.52
CA LYS A 62 -10.66 -43.50 17.71
C LYS A 62 -10.62 -43.78 19.21
N GLN A 63 -11.78 -44.05 19.81
CA GLN A 63 -11.91 -44.55 21.18
C GLN A 63 -11.17 -45.88 21.27
N ILE A 64 -10.04 -45.93 21.97
CA ILE A 64 -9.40 -47.19 22.37
C ILE A 64 -10.01 -47.57 23.71
N SER A 65 -10.95 -48.51 23.69
CA SER A 65 -11.50 -49.12 24.90
C SER A 65 -10.41 -49.91 25.64
N PRO A 66 -10.15 -49.67 26.93
CA PRO A 66 -9.32 -50.58 27.71
C PRO A 66 -10.14 -51.83 28.04
N GLY A 67 -9.63 -52.99 27.62
CA GLY A 67 -10.13 -54.30 28.04
C GLY A 67 -10.09 -54.42 29.56
N LYS A 68 -11.21 -54.86 30.13
CA LYS A 68 -11.39 -55.16 31.54
C LYS A 68 -10.67 -56.49 31.87
N PRO A 69 -10.02 -56.64 33.04
CA PRO A 69 -9.33 -57.87 33.44
C PRO A 69 -10.30 -59.03 33.68
#